data_AF-A0AAU6U8T7-F1
#
_entry.id   AF-A0AAU6U8T7-F1
#
_cell.length_a   1.000
_cell.length_b   1.000
_cell.length_c   1.000
_cell.angle_alpha   90.00
_cell.angle_beta   90.00
_cell.angle_gamma   90.00
#
_symmetry.space_group_name_H-M   'P 1'
#
loop_
_entity.id
_entity.type
_entity.pdbx_description
1 polymer ?
#
loop_
_entity_poly.entity_id
_entity_poly.type
_entity_poly.pdbx_seq_one_letter_code
_entity_poly.pdbx_strand_id
1 'polypeptide(L)'
;MNNANKKNDMSEQGESHCKTSHEEQQKIVEVNKNKIKHAPTVYEWDIKVKTVGVLFAILFPTGILFLVGTFVLYGGSNSGWGFIIVSILVALFSRYLWLADKNYHYRMTTEGLITTYQDAIPEMAYDIVRVLAWLGGGVCVIAVTILGPIALVGAGGMALFAFFFTNFKKEVTTDYTLFNKDKVNLVKVVRDISYIRFETVPFGYSGFANIYCHESDLNRILLFLLPTLSCDEYREFKSLSSLIKAPHNKIDVGTPRKMDELQE
;
A
#
# COMPACT_ATOMS: atom_id res chain seq x y z
N MET A 1 35.58 18.93 36.29
CA MET A 1 34.28 19.30 35.67
C MET A 1 34.50 19.61 34.20
N ASN A 2 33.53 19.29 33.35
CA ASN A 2 33.41 19.63 31.91
C ASN A 2 34.07 18.70 30.89
N ASN A 3 33.45 17.55 30.67
CA ASN A 3 33.32 16.95 29.31
C ASN A 3 32.12 16.00 29.23
N ALA A 4 31.66 15.45 30.37
CA ALA A 4 30.44 14.65 30.45
C ALA A 4 29.15 15.50 30.32
N ASN A 5 29.03 16.64 31.00
CA ASN A 5 27.84 17.51 30.90
C ASN A 5 27.61 18.06 29.49
N LYS A 6 28.68 18.43 28.77
CA LYS A 6 28.58 18.96 27.40
C LYS A 6 28.04 17.93 26.40
N LYS A 7 28.18 16.63 26.68
CA LYS A 7 27.71 15.55 25.82
C LYS A 7 26.23 15.22 26.06
N ASN A 8 25.76 15.40 27.30
CA ASN A 8 24.37 15.16 27.69
C ASN A 8 23.44 16.30 27.25
N ASP A 9 23.90 17.57 27.36
CA ASP A 9 23.13 18.72 26.86
C ASP A 9 22.90 18.63 25.34
N MET A 10 23.87 18.10 24.60
CA MET A 10 23.80 18.02 23.12
C MET A 10 22.92 16.86 22.63
N SER A 11 22.71 15.81 23.44
CA SER A 11 21.76 14.72 23.13
C SER A 11 20.32 15.08 23.52
N GLU A 12 20.11 15.72 24.67
CA GLU A 12 18.78 16.13 25.13
C GLU A 12 18.21 17.29 24.29
N GLN A 13 19.06 18.22 23.87
CA GLN A 13 18.67 19.32 22.98
C GLN A 13 18.36 18.83 21.56
N GLY A 14 19.03 17.77 21.08
CA GLY A 14 18.73 17.10 19.81
C GLY A 14 17.42 16.29 19.83
N GLU A 15 17.14 15.56 20.90
CA GLU A 15 15.88 14.84 21.08
C GLU A 15 14.67 15.77 21.31
N SER A 16 14.87 16.87 22.04
CA SER A 16 13.84 17.89 22.27
C SER A 16 13.49 18.65 20.98
N HIS A 17 14.50 19.07 20.19
CA HIS A 17 14.25 19.70 18.88
C HIS A 17 13.58 18.74 17.89
N CYS A 18 13.93 17.45 17.94
CA CYS A 18 13.33 16.42 17.08
C CYS A 18 11.86 16.17 17.46
N LYS A 19 11.52 16.09 18.76
CA LYS A 19 10.14 15.94 19.24
C LYS A 19 9.29 17.18 18.93
N THR A 20 9.81 18.37 19.20
CA THR A 20 9.10 19.64 18.90
C THR A 20 8.83 19.79 17.40
N SER A 21 9.82 19.44 16.55
CA SER A 21 9.66 19.42 15.09
C SER A 21 8.63 18.41 14.60
N HIS A 22 8.56 17.21 15.21
CA HIS A 22 7.56 16.21 14.86
C HIS A 22 6.13 16.63 15.26
N GLU A 23 5.95 17.24 16.43
CA GLU A 23 4.64 17.74 16.88
C GLU A 23 4.14 18.90 16.02
N GLU A 24 5.04 19.81 15.63
CA GLU A 24 4.72 20.89 14.69
C GLU A 24 4.31 20.34 13.31
N GLN A 25 5.03 19.33 12.80
CA GLN A 25 4.67 18.66 11.56
C GLN A 25 3.30 17.97 11.64
N GLN A 26 2.99 17.31 12.76
CA GLN A 26 1.68 16.68 12.97
C GLN A 26 0.55 17.72 12.98
N LYS A 27 0.74 18.86 13.65
CA LYS A 27 -0.23 19.96 13.63
C LYS A 27 -0.44 20.52 12.21
N ILE A 28 0.64 20.68 11.43
CA ILE A 28 0.55 21.15 10.04
C ILE A 28 -0.24 20.14 9.18
N VAL A 29 0.04 18.85 9.33
CA VAL A 29 -0.68 17.77 8.62
C VAL A 29 -2.17 17.78 8.98
N GLU A 30 -2.51 17.96 10.25
CA GLU A 30 -3.89 17.99 10.72
C GLU A 30 -4.66 19.23 10.21
N VAL A 31 -4.02 20.41 10.24
CA VAL A 31 -4.58 21.63 9.66
C VAL A 31 -4.82 21.45 8.16
N ASN A 32 -3.85 20.90 7.43
CA ASN A 32 -3.98 20.64 5.99
C ASN A 32 -5.10 19.64 5.69
N LYS A 33 -5.21 18.57 6.48
CA LYS A 33 -6.32 17.60 6.39
C LYS A 33 -7.67 18.28 6.57
N ASN A 34 -7.80 19.18 7.55
CA ASN A 34 -9.04 19.92 7.76
C ASN A 34 -9.36 20.86 6.59
N LYS A 35 -8.37 21.55 6.02
CA LYS A 35 -8.57 22.39 4.82
C LYS A 35 -9.10 21.57 3.64
N ILE A 36 -8.49 20.41 3.37
CA ILE A 36 -8.88 19.54 2.24
C ILE A 36 -10.29 18.98 2.44
N LYS A 37 -10.66 18.59 3.66
CA LYS A 37 -11.99 18.03 3.96
C LYS A 37 -13.16 18.99 3.71
N HIS A 38 -12.95 20.27 3.99
CA HIS A 38 -13.99 21.30 3.84
C HIS A 38 -13.96 21.96 2.45
N ALA A 39 -12.93 21.69 1.66
CA ALA A 39 -12.82 22.23 0.30
C ALA A 39 -13.89 21.62 -0.63
N PRO A 40 -14.41 22.41 -1.59
CA PRO A 40 -15.38 21.93 -2.56
C PRO A 40 -14.76 20.84 -3.43
N THR A 41 -15.57 19.83 -3.74
CA THR A 41 -15.18 18.68 -4.56
C THR A 41 -15.32 19.03 -6.03
N VAL A 42 -14.25 18.83 -6.78
CA VAL A 42 -14.17 19.11 -8.22
C VAL A 42 -14.51 17.86 -9.03
N TYR A 43 -13.94 16.72 -8.65
CA TYR A 43 -14.15 15.45 -9.33
C TYR A 43 -13.99 14.28 -8.37
N GLU A 44 -14.81 13.25 -8.56
CA GLU A 44 -14.86 12.07 -7.70
C GLU A 44 -15.05 10.82 -8.57
N TRP A 45 -14.27 9.76 -8.30
CA TRP A 45 -14.37 8.52 -9.04
C TRP A 45 -13.88 7.32 -8.23
N ASP A 46 -14.39 6.15 -8.63
CA ASP A 46 -14.03 4.85 -8.06
C ASP A 46 -13.28 4.01 -9.08
N ILE A 47 -12.22 3.34 -8.61
CA ILE A 47 -11.47 2.41 -9.43
C ILE A 47 -11.01 1.20 -8.62
N LYS A 48 -11.23 0.02 -9.19
CA LYS A 48 -10.67 -1.23 -8.69
C LYS A 48 -9.33 -1.49 -9.34
N VAL A 49 -8.26 -1.40 -8.55
CA VAL A 49 -6.90 -1.66 -9.01
C VAL A 49 -6.52 -3.08 -8.62
N LYS A 50 -6.20 -3.88 -9.63
CA LYS A 50 -5.69 -5.24 -9.42
C LYS A 50 -4.27 -5.16 -8.88
N THR A 51 -3.99 -5.94 -7.85
CA THR A 51 -2.63 -6.07 -7.35
C THR A 51 -1.76 -6.75 -8.42
N VAL A 52 -0.61 -6.18 -8.75
CA VAL A 52 0.30 -6.69 -9.79
C VAL A 52 1.32 -7.64 -9.14
N GLY A 53 1.76 -8.68 -9.88
CA GLY A 53 2.78 -9.63 -9.38
C GLY A 53 2.24 -10.73 -8.45
N VAL A 54 0.92 -10.79 -8.27
CA VAL A 54 0.22 -11.73 -7.37
C VAL A 54 0.55 -13.18 -7.69
N LEU A 55 0.61 -13.53 -8.96
CA LEU A 55 0.90 -14.90 -9.39
C LEU A 55 2.29 -15.35 -8.93
N PHE A 56 3.32 -14.52 -9.10
CA PHE A 56 4.69 -14.84 -8.70
C PHE A 56 4.84 -14.87 -7.18
N ALA A 57 4.22 -13.91 -6.48
CA ALA A 57 4.26 -13.85 -5.02
C ALA A 57 3.60 -15.08 -4.36
N ILE A 58 2.58 -15.67 -5.00
CA ILE A 58 1.92 -16.89 -4.53
C ILE A 58 2.70 -18.13 -4.95
N LEU A 59 3.01 -18.27 -6.24
CA LEU A 59 3.60 -19.48 -6.80
C LEU A 59 4.96 -19.82 -6.21
N PHE A 60 5.78 -18.83 -5.84
CA PHE A 60 7.10 -19.08 -5.29
C PHE A 60 7.04 -19.84 -3.95
N PRO A 61 6.35 -19.35 -2.90
CA PRO A 61 6.23 -20.09 -1.65
C PRO A 61 5.32 -21.33 -1.75
N THR A 62 4.20 -21.27 -2.50
CA THR A 62 3.25 -22.40 -2.54
C THR A 62 3.69 -23.50 -3.49
N GLY A 63 4.38 -23.15 -4.58
CA GLY A 63 4.91 -24.10 -5.55
C GLY A 63 5.98 -25.02 -4.95
N ILE A 64 6.83 -24.50 -4.06
CA ILE A 64 7.82 -25.31 -3.33
C ILE A 64 7.12 -26.34 -2.44
N LEU A 65 6.12 -25.92 -1.66
CA LEU A 65 5.34 -26.82 -0.80
C LEU A 65 4.60 -27.90 -1.60
N PHE A 66 4.03 -27.53 -2.75
CA PHE A 66 3.38 -28.46 -3.65
C PHE A 66 4.35 -29.50 -4.22
N LEU A 67 5.54 -29.05 -4.68
CA LEU A 67 6.59 -29.93 -5.19
C LEU A 67 7.08 -30.93 -4.12
N VAL A 68 7.32 -30.46 -2.89
CA VAL A 68 7.68 -31.31 -1.75
C VAL A 68 6.59 -32.36 -1.50
N GLY A 69 5.32 -31.94 -1.52
CA GLY A 69 4.19 -32.86 -1.38
C GLY A 69 4.16 -33.94 -2.46
N THR A 70 4.35 -33.58 -3.72
CA THR A 70 4.40 -34.54 -4.84
C THR A 70 5.59 -35.50 -4.75
N PHE A 71 6.76 -35.02 -4.30
CA PHE A 71 7.94 -35.87 -4.11
C PHE A 71 7.72 -36.90 -2.99
N VAL A 72 7.11 -36.49 -1.88
CA VAL A 72 6.76 -37.39 -0.77
C VAL A 72 5.72 -38.44 -1.18
N LEU A 73 4.74 -38.07 -2.00
CA LEU A 73 3.79 -39.03 -2.58
C LEU A 73 4.48 -40.03 -3.52
N TYR A 74 5.40 -39.56 -4.35
CA TYR A 74 6.18 -40.44 -5.22
C TYR A 74 7.03 -41.44 -4.43
N GLY A 75 7.54 -41.03 -3.26
CA GLY A 75 8.20 -41.90 -2.28
C GLY A 75 7.29 -42.90 -1.57
N GLY A 76 5.99 -42.96 -1.91
CA GLY A 76 5.02 -43.92 -1.38
C GLY A 76 4.40 -43.53 -0.04
N SER A 77 4.68 -42.33 0.47
CA SER A 77 4.11 -41.86 1.75
C SER A 77 2.85 -41.03 1.53
N ASN A 78 1.73 -41.45 2.11
CA ASN A 78 0.47 -40.70 2.06
C ASN A 78 0.53 -39.31 2.73
N SER A 79 1.56 -39.02 3.52
CA SER A 79 1.75 -37.69 4.13
C SER A 79 1.92 -36.57 3.10
N GLY A 80 2.31 -36.90 1.86
CA GLY A 80 2.42 -35.93 0.76
C GLY A 80 1.12 -35.21 0.42
N TRP A 81 -0.04 -35.85 0.64
CA TRP A 81 -1.35 -35.21 0.47
C TRP A 81 -1.55 -34.02 1.42
N GLY A 82 -1.02 -34.12 2.65
CA GLY A 82 -1.10 -33.03 3.62
C GLY A 82 -0.39 -31.76 3.13
N PHE A 83 0.82 -31.92 2.58
CA PHE A 83 1.58 -30.80 2.01
C PHE A 83 0.88 -30.17 0.80
N ILE A 84 0.25 -30.98 -0.05
CA ILE A 84 -0.53 -30.48 -1.20
C ILE A 84 -1.73 -29.66 -0.72
N ILE A 85 -2.52 -30.19 0.23
CA ILE A 85 -3.70 -29.49 0.76
C ILE A 85 -3.30 -28.18 1.43
N VAL A 86 -2.26 -28.19 2.25
CA VAL A 86 -1.73 -26.97 2.89
C VAL A 86 -1.25 -25.97 1.85
N SER A 87 -0.56 -26.41 0.79
CA SER A 87 -0.10 -25.52 -0.27
C SER A 87 -1.24 -24.80 -0.99
N ILE A 88 -2.35 -25.50 -1.24
CA ILE A 88 -3.56 -24.93 -1.87
C ILE A 88 -4.23 -23.93 -0.92
N LEU A 89 -4.36 -24.28 0.36
CA LEU A 89 -4.95 -23.39 1.37
C LEU A 89 -4.13 -22.11 1.53
N VAL A 90 -2.81 -22.21 1.60
CA VAL A 90 -1.90 -21.05 1.66
C VAL A 90 -2.01 -20.22 0.38
N ALA A 91 -2.10 -20.84 -0.80
CA ALA A 91 -2.23 -20.11 -2.06
C ALA A 91 -3.53 -19.28 -2.13
N LEU A 92 -4.66 -19.89 -1.75
CA LEU A 92 -5.95 -19.21 -1.68
C LEU A 92 -5.90 -18.08 -0.64
N PHE A 93 -5.38 -18.37 0.54
CA PHE A 93 -5.23 -17.40 1.62
C PHE A 93 -4.41 -16.18 1.17
N SER A 94 -3.22 -16.40 0.61
CA SER A 94 -2.35 -15.34 0.11
C SER A 94 -3.03 -14.53 -1.00
N ARG A 95 -3.80 -15.17 -1.90
CA ARG A 95 -4.51 -14.45 -2.98
C ARG A 95 -5.57 -13.50 -2.48
N TYR A 96 -6.38 -13.94 -1.52
CA TYR A 96 -7.59 -13.23 -1.13
C TYR A 96 -7.40 -12.29 0.06
N LEU A 97 -6.39 -12.52 0.91
CA LEU A 97 -6.16 -11.69 2.09
C LEU A 97 -4.94 -10.79 1.96
N TRP A 98 -3.80 -11.35 1.53
CA TRP A 98 -2.56 -10.57 1.44
C TRP A 98 -2.50 -9.74 0.16
N LEU A 99 -2.89 -10.36 -0.95
CA LEU A 99 -2.77 -9.81 -2.30
C LEU A 99 -4.15 -9.45 -2.88
N ALA A 100 -5.09 -9.11 -1.99
CA ALA A 100 -6.41 -8.66 -2.37
C ALA A 100 -6.31 -7.47 -3.34
N ASP A 101 -7.25 -7.39 -4.28
CA ASP A 101 -7.36 -6.20 -5.12
C ASP A 101 -7.77 -5.02 -4.24
N LYS A 102 -7.45 -3.80 -4.64
CA LYS A 102 -7.78 -2.60 -3.85
C LYS A 102 -8.84 -1.78 -4.57
N ASN A 103 -9.88 -1.42 -3.85
CA ASN A 103 -10.87 -0.47 -4.31
C ASN A 103 -10.43 0.92 -3.84
N TYR A 104 -10.08 1.77 -4.78
CA TYR A 104 -9.75 3.17 -4.54
C TYR A 104 -10.96 4.04 -4.84
N HIS A 105 -11.21 4.96 -3.94
CA HIS A 105 -12.17 6.03 -4.05
C HIS A 105 -11.40 7.34 -3.97
N TYR A 106 -11.36 8.07 -5.07
CA TYR A 106 -10.64 9.33 -5.19
C TYR A 106 -11.62 10.48 -5.18
N ARG A 107 -11.35 11.45 -4.31
CA ARG A 107 -12.10 12.70 -4.22
C ARG A 107 -11.13 13.87 -4.34
N MET A 108 -11.15 14.51 -5.50
CA MET A 108 -10.32 15.67 -5.81
C MET A 108 -11.04 16.95 -5.39
N THR A 109 -10.39 17.77 -4.59
CA THR A 109 -10.88 19.07 -4.15
C THR A 109 -10.00 20.19 -4.71
N THR A 110 -10.44 21.44 -4.57
CA THR A 110 -9.66 22.61 -5.04
C THR A 110 -8.34 22.81 -4.29
N GLU A 111 -8.20 22.17 -3.11
CA GLU A 111 -7.05 22.31 -2.21
C GLU A 111 -6.20 21.04 -2.13
N GLY A 112 -6.69 19.88 -2.60
CA GLY A 112 -5.96 18.63 -2.48
C GLY A 112 -6.70 17.40 -3.03
N LEU A 113 -6.11 16.24 -2.79
CA LEU A 113 -6.66 14.94 -3.14
C LEU A 113 -6.91 14.13 -1.87
N ILE A 114 -8.13 13.63 -1.72
CA ILE A 114 -8.50 12.65 -0.70
C ILE A 114 -8.54 11.29 -1.39
N THR A 115 -7.67 10.38 -0.96
CA THR A 115 -7.65 9.00 -1.47
C THR A 115 -8.13 8.10 -0.36
N THR A 116 -9.29 7.47 -0.55
CA THR A 116 -9.78 6.43 0.34
C THR A 116 -9.59 5.10 -0.33
N TYR A 117 -8.97 4.12 0.33
CA TYR A 117 -8.85 2.78 -0.23
C TYR A 117 -9.28 1.72 0.76
N GLN A 118 -9.83 0.66 0.19
CA GLN A 118 -10.30 -0.51 0.92
C GLN A 118 -9.80 -1.75 0.18
N ASP A 119 -9.26 -2.72 0.92
CA ASP A 119 -8.96 -4.01 0.33
C ASP A 119 -10.29 -4.69 -0.06
N ALA A 120 -10.40 -5.13 -1.30
CA ALA A 120 -11.57 -5.79 -1.87
C ALA A 120 -11.63 -7.26 -1.44
N ILE A 121 -11.55 -7.48 -0.12
CA ILE A 121 -11.60 -8.80 0.49
C ILE A 121 -13.07 -9.18 0.64
N PRO A 122 -13.51 -10.33 0.11
CA PRO A 122 -14.88 -10.78 0.32
C PRO A 122 -15.11 -11.03 1.82
N GLU A 123 -16.26 -10.61 2.35
CA GLU A 123 -16.58 -10.73 3.78
C GLU A 123 -16.44 -12.19 4.27
N MET A 124 -16.78 -13.15 3.41
CA MET A 124 -16.61 -14.59 3.64
C MET A 124 -15.16 -15.00 3.96
N ALA A 125 -14.15 -14.32 3.42
CA ALA A 125 -12.76 -14.65 3.72
C ALA A 125 -12.43 -14.40 5.19
N TYR A 126 -12.96 -13.33 5.81
CA TYR A 126 -12.72 -13.04 7.22
C TYR A 126 -13.27 -14.14 8.14
N ASP A 127 -14.44 -14.69 7.81
CA ASP A 127 -15.05 -15.78 8.56
C ASP A 127 -14.25 -17.08 8.42
N ILE A 128 -13.83 -17.42 7.19
CA ILE A 128 -13.01 -18.62 6.94
C ILE A 128 -11.70 -18.55 7.72
N VAL A 129 -11.03 -17.39 7.71
CA VAL A 129 -9.78 -17.19 8.43
C VAL A 129 -9.97 -17.35 9.93
N ARG A 130 -11.06 -16.80 10.48
CA ARG A 130 -11.38 -16.94 11.89
C ARG A 130 -11.62 -18.42 12.24
N VAL A 131 -12.39 -19.14 11.44
CA VAL A 131 -12.63 -20.59 11.63
C VAL A 131 -11.33 -21.38 11.56
N LEU A 132 -10.47 -21.10 10.58
CA LEU A 132 -9.16 -21.75 10.45
C LEU A 132 -8.25 -21.43 11.65
N ALA A 133 -8.27 -20.20 12.17
CA ALA A 133 -7.51 -19.83 13.36
C ALA A 133 -7.97 -20.61 14.60
N TRP A 134 -9.28 -20.78 14.78
CA TRP A 134 -9.84 -21.60 15.87
C TRP A 134 -9.48 -23.08 15.73
N LEU A 135 -9.60 -23.64 14.52
CA LEU A 135 -9.22 -25.03 14.24
C LEU A 135 -7.71 -25.26 14.46
N GLY A 136 -6.87 -24.36 13.94
CA GLY A 136 -5.42 -24.41 14.13
C GLY A 136 -5.03 -24.31 15.60
N GLY A 137 -5.62 -23.36 16.33
CA GLY A 137 -5.44 -23.24 17.78
C GLY A 137 -5.84 -24.51 18.53
N GLY A 138 -6.99 -25.11 18.19
CA GLY A 138 -7.44 -26.37 18.78
C GLY A 138 -6.47 -27.54 18.53
N VAL A 139 -5.98 -27.69 17.29
CA VAL A 139 -4.97 -28.70 16.93
C VAL A 139 -3.67 -28.47 17.70
N CYS A 140 -3.22 -27.23 17.84
CA CYS A 140 -2.03 -26.89 18.63
C CYS A 140 -2.17 -27.31 20.10
N VAL A 141 -3.34 -27.08 20.73
CA VAL A 141 -3.60 -27.53 22.11
C VAL A 141 -3.51 -29.05 22.23
N ILE A 142 -4.15 -29.77 21.31
CA ILE A 142 -4.11 -31.25 21.28
C ILE A 142 -2.67 -31.75 21.09
N ALA A 143 -1.91 -31.14 20.17
CA ALA A 143 -0.52 -31.52 19.92
C ALA A 143 0.37 -31.33 21.17
N VAL A 144 0.18 -30.24 21.92
CA VAL A 144 0.90 -30.00 23.19
C VAL A 144 0.52 -31.03 24.24
N THR A 145 -0.76 -31.44 24.32
CA THR A 145 -1.18 -32.47 25.28
C THR A 145 -0.57 -33.85 24.98
N ILE A 146 -0.33 -34.18 23.70
CA ILE A 146 0.19 -35.50 23.29
C ILE A 146 1.71 -35.54 23.27
N LEU A 147 2.36 -34.53 22.67
CA LEU A 147 3.81 -34.51 22.41
C LEU A 147 4.60 -33.74 23.50
N GLY A 148 3.90 -33.12 24.44
CA GLY A 148 4.50 -32.35 25.53
C GLY A 148 5.01 -30.97 25.11
N PRO A 149 5.73 -30.26 26.02
CA PRO A 149 6.10 -28.85 25.86
C PRO A 149 7.01 -28.54 24.67
N ILE A 150 7.71 -29.54 24.14
CA ILE A 150 8.65 -29.39 23.02
C ILE A 150 7.91 -29.03 21.72
N ALA A 151 6.64 -29.43 21.60
CA ALA A 151 5.78 -29.04 20.47
C ALA A 151 5.47 -27.53 20.44
N LEU A 152 5.65 -26.82 21.55
CA LEU A 152 5.33 -25.40 21.70
C LEU A 152 6.28 -24.48 20.90
N VAL A 153 7.51 -24.93 20.63
CA VAL A 153 8.52 -24.16 19.86
C VAL A 153 8.13 -24.06 18.37
N GLY A 154 7.29 -24.96 17.86
CA GLY A 154 6.67 -24.86 16.54
C GLY A 154 5.22 -24.34 16.59
N ALA A 155 4.42 -24.82 17.53
CA ALA A 155 3.00 -24.45 17.65
C ALA A 155 2.77 -23.01 18.13
N GLY A 156 3.69 -22.44 18.92
CA GLY A 156 3.61 -21.07 19.42
C GLY A 156 3.64 -20.02 18.31
N GLY A 157 4.39 -20.27 17.23
CA GLY A 157 4.41 -19.41 16.04
C GLY A 157 3.06 -19.41 15.32
N MET A 158 2.44 -20.58 15.19
CA MET A 158 1.09 -20.71 14.61
C MET A 158 0.01 -20.04 15.47
N ALA A 159 0.10 -20.13 16.80
CA ALA A 159 -0.84 -19.47 17.71
C ALA A 159 -0.76 -17.93 17.64
N LEU A 160 0.47 -17.37 17.55
CA LEU A 160 0.67 -15.93 17.36
C LEU A 160 0.12 -15.45 16.00
N PHE A 161 0.36 -16.20 14.93
CA PHE A 161 -0.21 -15.91 13.61
C PHE A 161 -1.75 -15.99 13.62
N ALA A 162 -2.33 -16.98 14.28
CA ALA A 162 -3.78 -17.11 14.44
C ALA A 162 -4.37 -15.90 15.16
N PHE A 163 -3.73 -15.39 16.22
CA PHE A 163 -4.19 -14.20 16.94
C PHE A 163 -4.17 -12.94 16.06
N PHE A 164 -3.11 -12.75 15.27
CA PHE A 164 -3.02 -11.65 14.31
C PHE A 164 -4.20 -11.69 13.31
N PHE A 165 -4.53 -12.88 12.82
CA PHE A 165 -5.60 -13.07 11.85
C PHE A 165 -7.02 -12.99 12.45
N THR A 166 -7.23 -13.38 13.71
CA THR A 166 -8.55 -13.23 14.35
C THR A 166 -9.00 -11.78 14.51
N ASN A 167 -8.03 -10.86 14.60
CA ASN A 167 -8.27 -9.42 14.67
C ASN A 167 -8.27 -8.73 13.30
N PHE A 168 -8.13 -9.49 12.20
CA PHE A 168 -8.16 -8.93 10.86
C PHE A 168 -9.56 -8.39 10.55
N LYS A 169 -9.65 -7.08 10.33
CA LYS A 169 -10.90 -6.36 10.04
C LYS A 169 -10.76 -5.60 8.72
N LYS A 170 -11.90 -5.31 8.10
CA LYS A 170 -11.97 -4.41 6.95
C LYS A 170 -11.62 -3.00 7.42
N GLU A 171 -10.38 -2.58 7.19
CA GLU A 171 -9.92 -1.23 7.49
C GLU A 171 -10.05 -0.35 6.26
N VAL A 172 -10.61 0.84 6.45
CA VAL A 172 -10.67 1.88 5.43
C VAL A 172 -9.55 2.85 5.72
N THR A 173 -8.59 2.94 4.81
CA THR A 173 -7.50 3.91 4.95
C THR A 173 -7.79 5.12 4.10
N THR A 174 -7.59 6.31 4.69
CA THR A 174 -7.79 7.59 4.00
C THR A 174 -6.52 8.42 4.07
N ASP A 175 -5.94 8.67 2.90
CA ASP A 175 -4.79 9.53 2.71
C ASP A 175 -5.23 10.90 2.21
N TYR A 176 -4.53 11.94 2.67
CA TYR A 176 -4.80 13.33 2.31
C TYR A 176 -3.52 13.92 1.73
N THR A 177 -3.57 14.32 0.46
CA THR A 177 -2.46 15.00 -0.21
C THR A 177 -2.88 16.44 -0.48
N LEU A 178 -2.11 17.41 0.03
CA LEU A 178 -2.36 18.82 -0.22
C LEU A 178 -1.74 19.24 -1.55
N PHE A 179 -2.46 20.06 -2.32
CA PHE A 179 -1.90 20.74 -3.48
C PHE A 179 -1.20 22.01 -3.03
N ASN A 180 0.13 22.00 -3.06
CA ASN A 180 0.92 23.19 -2.73
C ASN A 180 1.07 24.06 -3.98
N LYS A 181 0.24 25.10 -4.08
CA LYS A 181 0.23 26.06 -5.21
C LYS A 181 1.43 27.01 -5.21
N ASP A 182 2.12 27.14 -4.07
CA ASP A 182 3.28 28.02 -3.91
C ASP A 182 4.60 27.36 -4.35
N LYS A 183 4.55 26.05 -4.67
CA LYS A 183 5.71 25.25 -5.08
C LYS A 183 5.55 24.73 -6.50
N VAL A 184 6.68 24.34 -7.09
CA VAL A 184 6.70 23.73 -8.41
C VAL A 184 6.11 22.33 -8.33
N ASN A 185 5.06 22.08 -9.10
CA ASN A 185 4.38 20.80 -9.18
C ASN A 185 4.73 20.11 -10.51
N LEU A 186 4.94 18.80 -10.46
CA LEU A 186 5.23 17.96 -11.61
C LEU A 186 4.16 16.88 -11.73
N VAL A 187 3.53 16.84 -12.89
CA VAL A 187 2.56 15.81 -13.26
C VAL A 187 3.20 14.88 -14.28
N LYS A 188 3.31 13.60 -13.92
CA LYS A 188 3.83 12.52 -14.75
C LYS A 188 2.71 11.54 -15.07
N VAL A 189 2.57 11.15 -16.33
CA VAL A 189 1.44 10.34 -16.83
C VAL A 189 1.94 9.12 -17.58
N VAL A 190 1.30 7.98 -17.36
CA VAL A 190 1.46 6.76 -18.15
C VAL A 190 0.09 6.39 -18.72
N ARG A 191 -0.13 6.65 -20.01
CA ARG A 191 -1.43 6.45 -20.67
C ARG A 191 -1.86 4.99 -20.72
N ASP A 192 -0.93 4.08 -21.03
CA ASP A 192 -1.19 2.63 -21.20
C ASP A 192 -1.90 1.98 -20.00
N ILE A 193 -1.65 2.49 -18.79
CA ILE A 193 -2.29 1.99 -17.56
C ILE A 193 -3.12 3.07 -16.86
N SER A 194 -3.38 4.21 -17.51
CA SER A 194 -4.14 5.33 -16.97
C SER A 194 -3.71 5.73 -15.55
N TYR A 195 -2.40 5.99 -15.41
CA TYR A 195 -1.75 6.30 -14.16
C TYR A 195 -1.17 7.71 -14.17
N ILE A 196 -1.50 8.50 -13.15
CA ILE A 196 -0.97 9.84 -12.94
C ILE A 196 -0.17 9.86 -11.64
N ARG A 197 1.03 10.40 -11.68
CA ARG A 197 1.84 10.70 -10.51
C ARG A 197 2.04 12.20 -10.39
N PHE A 198 1.72 12.72 -9.22
CA PHE A 198 1.97 14.08 -8.81
C PHE A 198 3.17 14.13 -7.86
N GLU A 199 4.10 15.06 -8.09
CA GLU A 199 5.26 15.34 -7.25
C GLU A 199 5.45 16.86 -7.06
N THR A 200 5.58 17.33 -5.84
CA THR A 200 5.94 18.72 -5.51
C THR A 200 7.45 18.82 -5.29
N VAL A 201 8.09 19.80 -5.92
CA VAL A 201 9.54 20.06 -5.85
C VAL A 201 9.82 21.33 -5.03
N PRO A 202 10.76 21.31 -4.08
CA PRO A 202 11.53 20.14 -3.61
C PRO A 202 10.65 19.14 -2.84
N PHE A 203 10.96 17.85 -3.01
CA PHE A 203 10.25 16.74 -2.37
C PHE A 203 10.19 16.92 -0.86
N GLY A 204 8.98 16.96 -0.30
CA GLY A 204 8.73 17.04 1.14
C GLY A 204 7.79 15.93 1.61
N TYR A 205 7.71 15.74 2.93
CA TYR A 205 6.67 14.91 3.55
C TYR A 205 5.30 15.43 3.08
N SER A 206 4.49 14.60 2.41
CA SER A 206 3.18 14.89 1.78
C SER A 206 3.17 15.56 0.38
N GLY A 207 4.31 15.67 -0.30
CA GLY A 207 4.40 16.27 -1.63
C GLY A 207 4.24 15.31 -2.82
N PHE A 208 3.60 14.16 -2.66
CA PHE A 208 3.37 13.25 -3.81
C PHE A 208 2.04 12.50 -3.69
N ALA A 209 1.45 12.17 -4.84
CA ALA A 209 0.27 11.32 -4.93
C ALA A 209 0.34 10.43 -6.17
N ASN A 210 -0.16 9.21 -6.02
CA ASN A 210 -0.34 8.26 -7.12
C ASN A 210 -1.84 8.08 -7.35
N ILE A 211 -2.26 8.33 -8.58
CA ILE A 211 -3.65 8.43 -8.96
C ILE A 211 -3.90 7.40 -10.06
N TYR A 212 -4.81 6.47 -9.79
CA TYR A 212 -5.32 5.52 -10.79
C TYR A 212 -6.64 6.04 -11.33
N CYS A 213 -6.86 5.92 -12.63
CA CYS A 213 -8.11 6.31 -13.27
C CYS A 213 -8.46 5.39 -14.43
N HIS A 214 -9.71 5.49 -14.90
CA HIS A 214 -10.13 4.83 -16.14
C HIS A 214 -9.56 5.59 -17.34
N GLU A 215 -9.33 4.89 -18.45
CA GLU A 215 -8.79 5.49 -19.67
C GLU A 215 -9.67 6.61 -20.21
N SER A 216 -11.00 6.45 -20.10
CA SER A 216 -11.99 7.48 -20.47
C SER A 216 -11.87 8.76 -19.64
N ASP A 217 -11.42 8.64 -18.39
CA ASP A 217 -11.43 9.72 -17.42
C ASP A 217 -10.07 10.42 -17.31
N LEU A 218 -9.01 9.81 -17.87
CA LEU A 218 -7.64 10.30 -17.77
C LEU A 218 -7.51 11.75 -18.24
N ASN A 219 -7.98 12.07 -19.45
CA ASN A 219 -7.92 13.42 -19.99
C ASN A 219 -8.75 14.40 -19.14
N ARG A 220 -9.93 13.98 -18.69
CA ARG A 220 -10.82 14.79 -17.85
C ARG A 220 -10.18 15.12 -16.50
N ILE A 221 -9.55 14.14 -15.86
CA ILE A 221 -8.84 14.33 -14.60
C ILE A 221 -7.64 15.27 -14.79
N LEU A 222 -6.88 15.11 -15.88
CA LEU A 222 -5.77 16.02 -16.19
C LEU A 222 -6.25 17.46 -16.41
N LEU A 223 -7.36 17.65 -17.12
CA LEU A 223 -7.97 18.97 -17.34
C LEU A 223 -8.42 19.66 -16.05
N PHE A 224 -8.78 18.91 -15.00
CA PHE A 224 -9.07 19.49 -13.67
C PHE A 224 -7.82 19.66 -12.81
N LEU A 225 -6.89 18.70 -12.88
CA LEU A 225 -5.71 18.65 -12.03
C LEU A 225 -4.67 19.71 -12.42
N LEU A 226 -4.38 19.86 -13.71
CA LEU A 226 -3.33 20.74 -14.21
C LEU A 226 -3.59 22.22 -13.86
N PRO A 227 -4.80 22.80 -14.10
CA PRO A 227 -5.10 24.17 -13.68
C PRO A 227 -5.08 24.35 -12.16
N THR A 228 -5.54 23.34 -11.41
CA THR A 228 -5.54 23.39 -9.94
C THR A 228 -4.13 23.47 -9.36
N LEU A 229 -3.15 22.90 -10.06
CA LEU A 229 -1.73 22.90 -9.69
C LEU A 229 -0.93 24.04 -10.33
N SER A 230 -1.56 24.90 -11.14
CA SER A 230 -0.90 25.91 -11.96
C SER A 230 0.17 25.33 -12.90
N CYS A 231 -0.12 24.17 -13.50
CA CYS A 231 0.76 23.49 -14.45
C CYS A 231 0.19 23.56 -15.87
N ASP A 232 0.97 24.05 -16.83
CA ASP A 232 0.58 24.08 -18.25
C ASP A 232 1.06 22.85 -19.03
N GLU A 233 1.98 22.09 -18.44
CA GLU A 233 2.60 20.90 -19.04
C GLU A 233 2.56 19.69 -18.11
N TYR A 234 2.49 18.51 -18.70
CA TYR A 234 2.73 17.24 -18.04
C TYR A 234 3.83 16.44 -18.77
N ARG A 235 4.34 15.39 -18.11
CA ARG A 235 5.37 14.50 -18.67
C ARG A 235 4.79 13.13 -18.93
N GLU A 236 4.81 12.71 -20.18
CA GLU A 236 4.30 11.42 -20.61
C GLU A 236 5.41 10.36 -20.63
N PHE A 237 5.10 9.18 -20.10
CA PHE A 237 5.99 8.02 -20.07
C PHE A 237 5.34 6.84 -20.78
N LYS A 238 6.17 6.11 -21.54
CA LYS A 238 5.73 4.92 -22.29
C LYS A 238 5.27 3.76 -21.40
N SER A 239 5.83 3.64 -20.20
CA SER A 239 5.52 2.54 -19.28
C SER A 239 5.71 2.93 -17.82
N LEU A 240 5.05 2.22 -16.91
CA LEU A 240 5.21 2.40 -15.47
C LEU A 240 6.64 2.12 -15.02
N SER A 241 7.31 1.12 -15.59
CA SER A 241 8.72 0.83 -15.28
C SER A 241 9.63 2.01 -15.64
N SER A 242 9.40 2.66 -16.79
CA SER A 242 10.18 3.84 -17.19
C SER A 242 9.98 5.00 -16.21
N LEU A 243 8.75 5.19 -15.73
CA LEU A 243 8.42 6.20 -14.73
C LEU A 243 9.07 5.89 -13.37
N ILE A 244 9.02 4.64 -12.90
CA ILE A 244 9.59 4.24 -11.61
C ILE A 244 11.13 4.39 -11.61
N LYS A 245 11.79 4.14 -12.75
CA LYS A 245 13.23 4.31 -12.89
C LYS A 245 13.65 5.78 -13.03
N ALA A 246 12.72 6.68 -13.32
CA ALA A 246 13.02 8.09 -13.46
C ALA A 246 13.40 8.69 -12.09
N PRO A 247 14.47 9.50 -12.00
CA PRO A 247 14.83 10.16 -10.76
C PRO A 247 13.69 11.09 -10.30
N HIS A 248 13.41 11.06 -9.00
CA HIS A 248 12.50 12.02 -8.37
C HIS A 248 13.10 13.44 -8.47
N ASN A 249 12.23 14.47 -8.47
CA ASN A 249 12.60 15.89 -8.59
C ASN A 249 13.25 16.33 -9.92
N LYS A 250 13.29 15.48 -10.94
CA LYS A 250 13.76 15.86 -12.27
C LYS A 250 12.61 16.19 -13.22
N ILE A 251 12.70 17.37 -13.84
CA ILE A 251 11.70 17.98 -14.74
C ILE A 251 11.92 17.55 -16.21
N ASP A 252 13.14 17.11 -16.54
CA ASP A 252 13.63 16.81 -17.89
C ASP A 252 13.35 15.36 -18.34
N VAL A 253 12.61 14.58 -17.55
CA VAL A 253 12.38 13.15 -17.82
C VAL A 253 10.96 12.91 -18.32
N GLY A 254 10.84 12.15 -19.42
CA GLY A 254 9.58 11.90 -20.12
C GLY A 254 9.35 12.85 -21.28
N THR A 255 8.34 12.56 -22.11
CA THR A 255 7.98 13.42 -23.24
C THR A 255 7.10 14.57 -22.73
N PRO A 256 7.50 15.85 -22.91
CA PRO A 256 6.66 16.96 -22.50
C PRO A 256 5.41 17.03 -23.39
N ARG A 257 4.27 17.30 -22.76
CA ARG A 257 2.95 17.45 -23.40
C ARG A 257 2.26 18.67 -22.81
N LYS A 258 1.59 19.45 -23.65
CA LYS A 258 0.85 20.63 -23.20
C LYS A 258 -0.60 20.29 -22.87
N MET A 259 -1.21 21.11 -22.02
CA MET A 259 -2.62 20.98 -21.69
C MET A 259 -3.54 21.14 -22.92
N ASP A 260 -3.15 21.97 -23.89
CA ASP A 260 -3.92 22.21 -25.13
C ASP A 260 -4.11 20.92 -25.95
N GLU A 261 -3.17 19.99 -25.88
CA GLU A 261 -3.24 18.69 -26.57
C GLU A 261 -4.28 17.73 -25.96
N LEU A 262 -4.90 18.07 -24.82
CA LEU A 262 -5.93 17.26 -24.16
C LEU A 262 -7.36 17.60 -24.62
N GLN A 263 -7.53 18.68 -25.40
CA GLN A 263 -8.84 19.16 -25.87
C GLN A 263 -9.18 18.71 -27.30
N GLU A 264 -8.22 18.10 -28.02
CA GLU A 264 -8.43 17.38 -29.29
C GLU A 264 -8.84 15.92 -29.07
#